data_AF-A0A961WKL3-F1
#
_entry.id   AF-A0A961WKL3-F1
#
_cell.length_a   1.000
_cell.length_b   1.000
_cell.length_c   1.000
_cell.angle_alpha   90.00
_cell.angle_beta   90.00
_cell.angle_gamma   90.00
#
_symmetry.space_group_name_H-M   'P 1'
#
loop_
_entity.id
_entity.type
_entity.pdbx_description
1 polymer ?
#
loop_
_entity_poly.entity_id
_entity_poly.type
_entity_poly.pdbx_seq_one_letter_code
_entity_poly.pdbx_strand_id
1 'polypeptide(L)'
;MEDRRNLPPGEGRQTNGGPARDAPRPSEPAFNIPSIILALLALMAAIHGLREFLLTRDQDIALLLRAAYIPARYSLDGGLDLYAFTSPVTYSLLHGSWAH
;
A
#
# COMPACT_ATOMS: atom_id res chain seq x y z
N MET A 1 70.02 -5.05 -12.23
CA MET A 1 69.72 -3.64 -11.88
C MET A 1 69.72 -2.85 -13.19
N GLU A 2 68.65 -2.42 -13.84
CA GLU A 2 67.21 -2.65 -13.75
C GLU A 2 66.66 -2.53 -15.18
N ASP A 3 65.57 -3.26 -15.40
CA ASP A 3 64.70 -3.31 -16.56
C ASP A 3 64.18 -1.92 -16.99
N ARG A 4 64.50 -1.51 -18.22
CA ARG A 4 63.99 -0.28 -18.86
C ARG A 4 63.29 -0.57 -20.19
N ARG A 5 62.48 -1.64 -20.26
CA ARG A 5 61.72 -1.97 -21.48
C ARG A 5 60.21 -2.10 -21.26
N ASN A 6 59.59 -1.26 -20.43
CA ASN A 6 58.13 -1.19 -20.42
C ASN A 6 57.57 0.11 -19.81
N LEU A 7 57.56 1.19 -20.58
CA LEU A 7 56.64 2.29 -20.30
C LEU A 7 55.92 2.68 -21.60
N PRO A 8 54.60 2.41 -21.72
CA PRO A 8 53.84 2.87 -22.88
C PRO A 8 53.81 4.41 -22.90
N PRO A 9 54.15 5.06 -24.03
CA PRO A 9 53.98 6.49 -24.17
C PRO A 9 52.50 6.77 -24.46
N GLY A 10 51.84 7.44 -23.52
CA GLY A 10 50.48 7.87 -23.67
C GLY A 10 49.72 7.78 -22.36
N GLU A 11 50.04 8.68 -21.44
CA GLU A 11 48.98 9.27 -20.63
C GLU A 11 47.94 9.83 -21.60
N GLY A 12 46.96 8.99 -21.93
CA GLY A 12 45.66 9.44 -22.38
C GLY A 12 45.13 10.30 -21.25
N ARG A 13 45.41 11.59 -21.33
CA ARG A 13 44.87 12.65 -20.50
C ARG A 13 43.41 12.30 -20.27
N GLN A 14 43.08 11.84 -19.06
CA GLN A 14 41.70 11.68 -18.63
C GLN A 14 41.15 13.10 -18.46
N THR A 15 40.92 13.81 -19.56
CA THR A 15 40.06 14.99 -19.59
C THR A 15 38.64 14.48 -19.52
N ASN A 16 38.21 14.06 -18.35
CA ASN A 16 36.79 14.06 -18.06
C ASN A 16 36.51 14.98 -16.88
N GLY A 17 37.04 16.19 -16.99
CA GLY A 17 36.49 17.39 -16.36
C GLY A 17 35.47 18.06 -17.28
N GLY A 18 34.63 17.29 -17.97
CA GLY A 18 33.39 17.84 -18.50
C GLY A 18 32.46 18.09 -17.31
N PRO A 19 31.62 19.15 -17.31
CA PRO A 19 30.56 19.23 -16.30
C PRO A 19 29.79 17.93 -16.44
N ALA A 20 29.93 17.05 -15.46
CA ALA A 20 29.06 15.89 -15.32
C ALA A 20 27.70 16.55 -15.24
N ARG A 21 27.01 16.57 -16.38
CA ARG A 21 25.71 17.20 -16.52
C ARG A 21 24.92 16.58 -15.39
N ASP A 22 24.47 17.41 -14.47
CA ASP A 22 23.37 17.11 -13.58
C ASP A 22 22.16 16.86 -14.50
N ALA A 23 22.18 15.73 -15.21
CA ALA A 23 21.05 15.23 -15.93
C ALA A 23 20.02 14.95 -14.84
N PRO A 24 18.84 15.59 -14.89
CA PRO A 24 17.79 15.31 -13.92
C PRO A 24 17.60 13.81 -13.87
N ARG A 25 17.90 13.19 -12.72
CA ARG A 25 17.64 11.77 -12.53
C ARG A 25 16.14 11.59 -12.81
N PRO A 26 15.74 10.62 -13.66
CA PRO A 26 14.33 10.35 -13.87
C PRO A 26 13.66 10.20 -12.51
N SER A 27 12.68 11.05 -12.23
CA SER A 27 11.91 10.95 -10.99
C SER A 27 11.19 9.61 -11.01
N GLU A 28 11.55 8.72 -10.08
CA GLU A 28 10.82 7.47 -9.90
C GLU A 28 9.36 7.79 -9.53
N PRO A 29 8.39 7.03 -10.03
CA PRO A 29 6.99 7.24 -9.68
C PRO A 29 6.82 7.19 -8.16
N ALA A 30 6.24 8.24 -7.58
CA ALA A 30 6.00 8.31 -6.14
C ALA A 30 5.13 7.15 -5.62
N PHE A 31 4.32 6.54 -6.49
CA PHE A 31 3.48 5.39 -6.19
C PHE A 31 3.87 4.20 -7.06
N ASN A 32 4.96 3.52 -6.68
CA ASN A 32 5.32 2.20 -7.21
C ASN A 32 4.63 1.08 -6.40
N ILE A 33 3.30 1.15 -6.25
CA ILE A 33 2.52 0.12 -5.57
C ILE A 33 1.70 -0.68 -6.59
N PRO A 34 1.54 -2.01 -6.39
CA PRO A 34 0.63 -2.81 -7.19
C PRO A 34 -0.77 -2.19 -7.23
N SER A 35 -1.39 -2.16 -8.41
CA SER A 35 -2.71 -1.54 -8.63
C SER A 35 -3.80 -2.09 -7.70
N ILE A 36 -3.70 -3.37 -7.31
CA ILE A 36 -4.63 -4.00 -6.37
C ILE A 36 -4.58 -3.37 -4.98
N ILE A 37 -3.41 -2.93 -4.52
CA ILE A 37 -3.27 -2.26 -3.22
C ILE A 37 -3.97 -0.91 -3.27
N LEU A 38 -3.79 -0.16 -4.35
CA LEU A 38 -4.47 1.12 -4.55
C LEU A 38 -6.00 0.94 -4.61
N ALA A 39 -6.47 -0.10 -5.29
CA ALA A 39 -7.89 -0.42 -5.36
C ALA A 39 -8.48 -0.78 -3.99
N LEU A 40 -7.77 -1.59 -3.19
CA LEU A 40 -8.19 -1.91 -1.83
C LEU A 40 -8.24 -0.66 -0.96
N LEU A 41 -7.22 0.19 -1.03
CA LEU A 41 -7.13 1.44 -0.26
C LEU A 41 -8.28 2.40 -0.61
N ALA A 42 -8.57 2.54 -1.91
CA ALA A 42 -9.72 3.30 -2.39
C ALA A 42 -11.05 2.70 -1.90
N LEU A 43 -11.19 1.38 -1.88
CA LEU A 43 -12.38 0.70 -1.36
C LEU A 43 -12.58 0.96 0.14
N MET A 44 -11.52 0.91 0.96
CA MET A 44 -11.64 1.20 2.40
C MET A 44 -12.04 2.64 2.65
N ALA A 45 -11.41 3.59 1.93
CA ALA A 45 -11.74 5.00 2.01
C ALA A 45 -13.20 5.27 1.61
N ALA A 46 -13.69 4.60 0.56
CA ALA A 46 -15.07 4.71 0.13
C ALA A 46 -16.06 4.18 1.19
N ILE A 47 -15.77 3.01 1.79
CA ILE A 47 -16.60 2.44 2.86
C ILE A 47 -16.60 3.35 4.10
N HIS A 48 -15.44 3.87 4.50
CA HIS A 48 -15.34 4.78 5.65
C HIS A 48 -16.12 6.09 5.39
N GLY A 49 -15.95 6.70 4.21
CA GLY A 49 -16.68 7.90 3.84
C GLY A 49 -18.19 7.68 3.75
N LEU A 50 -18.64 6.53 3.21
CA LEU A 50 -20.05 6.14 3.19
C LEU A 50 -20.64 6.11 4.62
N ARG A 51 -19.92 5.49 5.57
CA ARG A 51 -20.36 5.39 6.96
C ARG A 51 -20.42 6.74 7.66
N GLU A 52 -19.44 7.60 7.43
CA GLU A 52 -19.34 8.90 8.09
C GLU A 52 -20.37 9.92 7.56
N PHE A 53 -20.61 9.93 6.25
CA PHE A 53 -21.35 11.03 5.62
C PHE A 53 -22.74 10.67 5.11
N LEU A 54 -23.03 9.40 4.85
CA LEU A 54 -24.27 8.98 4.15
C LEU A 54 -25.20 8.13 5.01
N LEU A 55 -24.69 7.35 5.96
CA LEU A 55 -25.51 6.46 6.77
C LEU A 55 -26.10 7.18 7.97
N THR A 56 -27.35 6.85 8.29
CA THR A 56 -27.92 7.17 9.61
C THR A 56 -27.28 6.30 10.68
N ARG A 57 -27.37 6.71 11.95
CA ARG A 57 -26.83 5.96 13.08
C ARG A 57 -27.30 4.50 13.12
N ASP A 58 -28.58 4.27 12.88
CA ASP A 58 -29.15 2.90 12.91
C ASP A 58 -28.65 2.07 11.73
N GLN A 59 -28.48 2.68 10.55
CA GLN A 59 -27.90 2.01 9.38
C GLN A 59 -26.44 1.66 9.61
N ASP A 60 -25.65 2.56 10.20
CA ASP A 60 -24.24 2.32 10.51
C ASP A 60 -24.09 1.18 11.53
N ILE A 61 -24.86 1.20 12.61
CA ILE A 61 -24.88 0.10 13.59
C ILE A 61 -25.26 -1.22 12.91
N ALA A 62 -26.27 -1.21 12.05
CA ALA A 62 -26.71 -2.43 11.38
C ALA A 62 -25.67 -2.94 10.36
N LEU A 63 -24.93 -2.05 9.69
CA LEU A 63 -23.79 -2.40 8.84
C LEU A 63 -22.65 -3.00 9.68
N LEU A 64 -22.26 -2.32 10.75
CA LEU A 64 -21.22 -2.76 11.69
C LEU A 64 -21.52 -4.15 12.23
N LEU A 65 -22.75 -4.39 12.69
CA LEU A 65 -23.13 -5.70 13.19
C LEU A 65 -22.97 -6.77 12.11
N ARG A 66 -23.34 -6.51 10.86
CA ARG A 66 -23.24 -7.49 9.77
C ARG A 66 -21.81 -7.75 9.32
N ALA A 67 -20.99 -6.71 9.21
CA ALA A 67 -19.63 -6.79 8.67
C ALA A 67 -18.55 -7.05 9.73
N ALA A 68 -18.81 -6.77 11.02
CA ALA A 68 -17.85 -7.05 12.08
C ALA A 68 -17.75 -8.55 12.36
N TYR A 69 -16.53 -8.97 12.68
CA TYR A 69 -16.26 -10.32 13.17
C TYR A 69 -16.70 -10.42 14.64
N ILE A 70 -17.78 -11.16 14.89
CA ILE A 70 -18.35 -11.37 16.22
C ILE A 70 -18.21 -12.86 16.57
N PRO A 71 -17.26 -13.26 17.44
CA PRO A 71 -17.01 -14.67 17.78
C PRO A 71 -18.25 -15.44 18.23
N ALA A 72 -19.18 -14.77 18.94
CA ALA A 72 -20.42 -15.37 19.42
C ALA A 72 -21.29 -15.96 18.28
N ARG A 73 -21.16 -15.50 17.03
CA ARG A 73 -21.89 -16.04 15.87
C ARG A 73 -21.53 -17.48 15.53
N TYR A 74 -20.33 -17.92 15.88
CA TYR A 74 -19.84 -19.28 15.59
C TYR A 74 -20.13 -20.27 16.71
N SER A 75 -20.90 -19.86 17.72
CA SER A 75 -21.39 -20.75 18.78
C SER A 75 -22.55 -21.60 18.26
N LEU A 76 -22.87 -22.72 18.93
CA LEU A 76 -23.91 -23.68 18.48
C LEU A 76 -25.27 -23.00 18.20
N ASP A 77 -25.60 -21.94 18.93
CA ASP A 77 -26.86 -21.20 18.80
C ASP A 77 -26.81 -20.06 17.76
N GLY A 78 -25.62 -19.68 17.28
CA GLY A 78 -25.39 -18.47 16.50
C GLY A 78 -25.72 -18.57 15.01
N GLY A 79 -25.79 -19.79 14.47
CA GLY A 79 -26.07 -20.06 13.06
C GLY A 79 -24.92 -19.64 12.12
N LEU A 80 -24.52 -20.53 11.20
CA LEU A 80 -23.55 -20.20 10.17
C LEU A 80 -24.23 -19.53 8.97
N ASP A 81 -24.67 -18.30 9.17
CA ASP A 81 -25.29 -17.49 8.12
C ASP A 81 -24.27 -16.83 7.18
N LEU A 82 -24.77 -16.08 6.20
CA LEU A 82 -23.93 -15.36 5.24
C LEU A 82 -22.95 -14.40 5.92
N TYR A 83 -23.34 -13.79 7.04
CA TYR A 83 -22.50 -12.84 7.78
C TYR A 83 -21.43 -13.55 8.59
N ALA A 84 -21.70 -14.74 9.13
CA ALA A 84 -20.69 -15.62 9.71
C ALA A 84 -19.62 -16.02 8.66
N PHE A 85 -20.00 -16.20 7.40
CA PHE A 85 -19.01 -16.53 6.37
C PHE A 85 -18.20 -15.32 5.86
N THR A 86 -18.85 -14.16 5.73
CA THR A 86 -18.23 -12.95 5.13
C THR A 86 -17.48 -12.08 6.13
N SER A 87 -17.90 -12.06 7.40
CA SER A 87 -17.32 -11.19 8.45
C SER A 87 -15.83 -11.37 8.73
N PRO A 88 -15.18 -12.55 8.58
CA PRO A 88 -13.73 -12.66 8.75
C PRO A 88 -12.94 -11.76 7.77
N VAL A 89 -13.52 -11.49 6.59
CA VAL A 89 -12.91 -10.63 5.57
C VAL A 89 -13.43 -9.21 5.67
N THR A 90 -14.75 -9.01 5.78
CA THR A 90 -15.35 -7.67 5.75
C THR A 90 -15.03 -6.84 6.98
N TYR A 91 -14.71 -7.48 8.12
CA TYR A 91 -14.19 -6.80 9.31
C TYR A 91 -12.94 -5.97 9.00
N SER A 92 -12.02 -6.51 8.20
CA SER A 92 -10.79 -5.79 7.83
C SER A 92 -11.09 -4.50 7.05
N LEU A 93 -12.25 -4.42 6.40
CA LEU A 93 -12.68 -3.26 5.62
C LEU A 93 -13.20 -2.10 6.48
N LEU A 94 -13.54 -2.34 7.75
CA LEU A 94 -14.15 -1.36 8.64
C LEU A 94 -13.09 -0.53 9.38
N HIS A 95 -13.13 0.79 9.21
CA HIS A 95 -12.25 1.73 9.93
C HIS A 95 -13.08 2.63 10.84
N GLY A 96 -12.68 2.75 12.11
CA GLY A 96 -13.40 3.50 13.15
C GLY A 96 -13.03 4.98 13.25
N SER A 97 -11.87 5.37 12.70
CA SER A 97 -11.41 6.75 12.62
C SER A 97 -10.34 6.88 11.54
N TRP A 98 -10.00 8.10 11.17
CA TRP A 98 -8.97 8.39 10.16
C TRP A 98 -7.55 7.96 10.54
N ALA A 99 -7.26 7.82 11.84
CA ALA A 99 -5.94 7.45 12.35
C ALA A 99 -5.83 5.95 12.70
N HIS A 100 -6.92 5.20 12.53
CA HIS A 100 -6.99 3.76 12.77
C HIS A 100 -6.32 3.01 11.62
#